data_AF-A0AA43A0X5-F1
#
_entry.id   AF-A0AA43A0X5-F1
#
_cell.length_a   1.000
_cell.length_b   1.000
_cell.length_c   1.000
_cell.angle_alpha   90.00
_cell.angle_beta   90.00
_cell.angle_gamma   90.00
#
_symmetry.space_group_name_H-M   'P 1'
#
loop_
_entity.id
_entity.type
_entity.pdbx_description
1 polymer ?
#
loop_
_entity_poly.entity_id
_entity_poly.type
_entity_poly.pdbx_seq_one_letter_code
_entity_poly.pdbx_strand_id
1 'polypeptide(L)'
;RSGSGSDPVNTLNLGDGTNQYVMMLDPGFEDYAHFRASVYRLEAGEAKSMLWQVDEMIPGYEDMLALSVPGSVLEAGDFEIRVEGWRDDWPATHEHDRVNTLTLRVSDK
;
A
#
# COMPACT_ATOMS: atom_id res chain seq x y z
N ARG A 1 -29.74 6.18 -11.11
CA ARG A 1 -28.62 5.55 -11.84
C ARG A 1 -27.35 6.29 -11.46
N SER A 2 -26.43 5.64 -10.76
CA SER A 2 -25.02 6.00 -10.48
C SER A 2 -24.65 5.06 -9.33
N GLY A 3 -23.80 4.05 -9.41
CA GLY A 3 -22.72 3.70 -10.31
C GLY A 3 -21.81 2.83 -9.44
N SER A 4 -22.20 1.58 -9.20
CA SER A 4 -21.43 0.61 -8.41
C SER A 4 -20.24 0.14 -9.23
N GLY A 5 -19.22 0.98 -9.33
CA GLY A 5 -17.93 0.63 -9.92
C GLY A 5 -16.92 0.37 -8.81
N SER A 6 -17.06 -0.75 -8.12
CA SER A 6 -16.06 -1.26 -7.18
C SER A 6 -15.19 -2.31 -7.88
N ASP A 7 -14.80 -2.02 -9.13
CA ASP A 7 -13.77 -2.80 -9.80
C ASP A 7 -12.42 -2.31 -9.27
N PRO A 8 -11.57 -3.20 -8.72
CA PRO A 8 -10.22 -2.83 -8.33
C PRO A 8 -9.46 -2.34 -9.57
N VAL A 9 -9.09 -1.06 -9.57
CA VAL A 9 -8.43 -0.39 -10.70
C VAL A 9 -7.03 -0.97 -10.95
N ASN A 10 -6.45 -1.65 -9.96
CA ASN A 10 -5.14 -2.28 -10.04
C ASN A 10 -5.27 -3.80 -9.86
N THR A 11 -5.01 -4.55 -10.93
CA THR A 11 -4.92 -6.01 -10.88
C THR A 11 -3.46 -6.43 -11.00
N LEU A 12 -2.98 -7.22 -10.04
CA LEU A 12 -1.66 -7.86 -10.11
C LEU A 12 -1.83 -9.34 -10.39
N ASN A 13 -1.18 -9.81 -11.45
CA ASN A 13 -1.11 -11.22 -11.77
C ASN A 13 0.22 -11.77 -11.23
N LEU A 14 0.13 -12.70 -10.29
CA LEU A 14 1.32 -13.26 -9.66
C LEU A 14 1.82 -14.48 -10.43
N GLY A 15 3.15 -14.59 -10.50
CA GLY A 15 3.80 -15.84 -10.92
C GLY A 15 3.68 -16.92 -9.84
N ASP A 16 4.70 -17.76 -9.71
CA ASP A 16 4.77 -18.86 -8.74
C ASP A 16 4.93 -18.45 -7.25
N GLY A 17 4.67 -17.18 -6.91
CA GLY A 17 4.79 -16.67 -5.54
C GLY A 17 6.22 -16.51 -5.00
N THR A 18 7.26 -16.90 -5.75
CA THR A 18 8.67 -16.81 -5.30
C THR A 18 9.32 -15.44 -5.54
N ASN A 19 8.64 -14.57 -6.28
CA ASN A 19 9.16 -13.27 -6.69
C ASN A 19 8.93 -12.17 -5.64
N GLN A 20 9.81 -11.17 -5.66
CA GLN A 20 9.60 -9.90 -4.97
C GLN A 20 8.88 -8.95 -5.92
N TYR A 21 7.85 -8.27 -5.43
CA TYR A 21 7.09 -7.29 -6.20
C TYR A 21 7.43 -5.90 -5.71
N VAL A 22 7.74 -5.00 -6.65
CA VAL A 22 7.97 -3.58 -6.36
C VAL A 22 6.80 -2.80 -6.92
N MET A 23 6.07 -2.12 -6.05
CA MET A 23 4.96 -1.24 -6.40
C MET A 23 5.42 0.21 -6.28
N MET A 24 5.22 0.97 -7.36
CA MET A 24 5.45 2.42 -7.35
C MET A 24 4.19 3.09 -6.82
N LEU A 25 4.30 3.80 -5.70
CA LEU A 25 3.20 4.49 -5.05
C LEU A 25 3.43 5.99 -5.15
N ASP A 26 2.40 6.72 -5.54
CA ASP A 26 2.39 8.18 -5.46
C ASP A 26 1.98 8.57 -4.03
N PRO A 27 2.90 9.13 -3.23
CA PRO A 27 2.58 9.62 -1.90
C PRO A 27 1.80 10.94 -1.93
N GLY A 28 1.59 11.56 -3.09
CA GLY A 28 1.12 12.94 -3.18
C GLY A 28 2.23 13.93 -2.82
N PHE A 29 2.12 15.15 -3.35
CA PHE A 29 3.10 16.22 -3.17
C PHE A 29 3.00 16.90 -1.78
N GLU A 30 2.89 16.13 -0.71
CA GLU A 30 2.79 16.65 0.66
C GLU A 30 4.16 16.72 1.36
N ASP A 31 4.31 17.70 2.27
CA ASP A 31 5.56 18.02 2.98
C ASP A 31 5.92 17.01 4.09
N TYR A 32 5.85 15.71 3.82
CA TYR A 32 6.32 14.67 4.76
C TYR A 32 7.80 14.36 4.55
N ALA A 33 8.51 14.14 5.65
CA ALA A 33 9.92 13.80 5.64
C ALA A 33 10.17 12.32 5.31
N HIS A 34 9.29 11.44 5.81
CA HIS A 34 9.31 10.02 5.51
C HIS A 34 7.92 9.43 5.57
N PHE A 35 7.79 8.25 4.99
CA PHE A 35 6.52 7.56 4.80
C PHE A 35 6.58 6.14 5.35
N ARG A 36 5.39 5.64 5.66
CA ARG A 36 5.12 4.26 6.01
C ARG A 36 4.10 3.71 5.04
N ALA A 37 4.33 2.51 4.52
CA ALA A 37 3.35 1.80 3.72
C ALA A 37 3.01 0.46 4.36
N SER A 38 1.72 0.24 4.59
CA SER A 38 1.19 -0.98 5.21
C SER A 38 0.23 -1.70 4.26
N VAL A 39 0.40 -3.01 4.11
CA VAL A 39 -0.41 -3.89 3.27
C VAL A 39 -1.38 -4.64 4.15
N TYR A 40 -2.67 -4.54 3.82
CA TYR A 40 -3.76 -5.20 4.53
C TYR A 40 -4.50 -6.15 3.61
N ARG A 41 -4.86 -7.32 4.14
CA ARG A 41 -5.85 -8.21 3.51
C ARG A 41 -7.25 -7.65 3.72
N LEU A 42 -8.07 -7.68 2.66
CA LEU A 42 -9.49 -7.35 2.72
C LEU A 42 -10.31 -8.65 2.63
N GLU A 43 -11.01 -8.99 3.71
CA GLU A 43 -11.93 -10.13 3.75
C GLU A 43 -13.34 -9.65 4.10
N ALA A 44 -14.33 -10.21 3.40
CA ALA A 44 -15.70 -9.73 3.49
C ALA A 44 -16.28 -9.97 4.89
N GLY A 45 -16.61 -8.89 5.59
CA GLY A 45 -17.19 -8.96 6.93
C GLY A 45 -16.17 -9.10 8.07
N GLU A 46 -14.87 -9.08 7.77
CA GLU A 46 -13.81 -9.18 8.77
C GLU A 46 -13.05 -7.85 8.95
N ALA A 47 -12.35 -7.73 10.08
CA ALA A 47 -11.43 -6.62 10.30
C ALA A 47 -10.20 -6.77 9.40
N LYS A 48 -9.65 -5.63 8.94
CA LYS A 48 -8.43 -5.61 8.12
C LYS A 48 -7.26 -6.21 8.90
N SER A 49 -6.60 -7.20 8.31
CA SER A 49 -5.40 -7.82 8.86
C SER A 49 -4.16 -7.27 8.17
N MET A 50 -3.24 -6.67 8.94
CA MET A 50 -1.96 -6.18 8.39
C MET A 50 -1.03 -7.35 8.14
N LEU A 51 -0.53 -7.47 6.92
CA LEU A 51 0.34 -8.58 6.50
C LEU A 51 1.79 -8.14 6.33
N TRP A 52 2.01 -6.87 5.96
CA TRP A 52 3.34 -6.35 5.67
C TRP A 52 3.39 -4.85 5.92
N GLN A 53 4.57 -4.36 6.30
CA GLN A 53 4.83 -2.95 6.49
C GLN A 53 6.27 -2.63 6.11
N VAL A 54 6.46 -1.47 5.51
CA VAL A 54 7.76 -0.85 5.34
C VAL A 54 7.70 0.56 5.93
N ASP A 55 8.62 0.84 6.83
CA ASP A 55 8.78 2.11 7.51
C ASP A 55 9.94 2.91 6.89
N GLU A 56 10.05 4.19 7.26
CA GLU A 56 11.14 5.10 6.86
C GLU A 56 11.35 5.17 5.33
N MET A 57 10.27 5.03 4.57
CA MET A 57 10.31 5.16 3.12
C MET A 57 10.52 6.62 2.73
N ILE A 58 11.41 6.86 1.77
CA ILE A 58 11.71 8.20 1.25
C ILE A 58 11.36 8.21 -0.25
N PRO A 59 10.69 9.26 -0.76
CA PRO A 59 10.45 9.41 -2.19
C PRO A 59 11.76 9.39 -2.99
N GLY A 60 11.75 8.63 -4.08
CA GLY A 60 12.90 8.45 -4.96
C GLY A 60 12.71 9.16 -6.29
N TYR A 61 12.90 8.40 -7.38
CA TYR A 61 12.70 8.90 -8.74
C TYR A 61 11.25 9.35 -8.96
N GLU A 62 11.07 10.51 -9.59
CA GLU A 62 9.76 11.13 -9.87
C GLU A 62 8.87 11.31 -8.62
N ASP A 63 9.50 11.53 -7.45
CA ASP A 63 8.80 11.73 -6.17
C ASP A 63 7.90 10.53 -5.75
N MET A 64 8.16 9.34 -6.32
CA MET A 64 7.42 8.12 -6.00
C MET A 64 8.10 7.29 -4.92
N LEU A 65 7.27 6.57 -4.14
CA LEU A 65 7.71 5.55 -3.19
C LEU A 65 7.82 4.18 -3.88
N ALA A 66 8.86 3.42 -3.55
CA ALA A 66 9.03 2.04 -4.02
C ALA A 66 8.70 1.06 -2.88
N LEU A 67 7.49 0.52 -2.87
CA LEU A 67 7.07 -0.49 -1.90
C LEU A 67 7.45 -1.89 -2.39
N SER A 68 8.41 -2.50 -1.70
CA SER A 68 8.76 -3.90 -1.91
C SER A 68 7.89 -4.82 -1.06
N VAL A 69 7.23 -5.79 -1.70
CA VAL A 69 6.41 -6.81 -1.03
C VAL A 69 6.85 -8.21 -1.47
N PRO A 70 7.15 -9.12 -0.52
CA PRO A 70 7.39 -10.52 -0.84
C PRO A 70 6.16 -11.15 -1.50
N GLY A 71 6.34 -11.94 -2.56
CA GLY A 71 5.24 -12.63 -3.23
C GLY A 71 4.43 -13.53 -2.30
N SER A 72 5.07 -14.11 -1.28
CA SER A 72 4.42 -14.92 -0.25
C SER A 72 3.41 -14.15 0.62
N VAL A 73 3.43 -12.81 0.62
CA VAL A 73 2.45 -11.96 1.31
C VAL A 73 1.18 -11.78 0.46
N LEU A 74 1.33 -11.84 -0.86
CA LEU A 74 0.27 -11.55 -1.82
C LEU A 74 -0.32 -12.87 -2.31
N GLU A 75 -1.25 -13.46 -1.56
CA GLU A 75 -2.09 -14.55 -2.10
C GLU A 75 -3.24 -13.97 -2.94
N ALA A 76 -3.87 -14.75 -3.83
CA ALA A 76 -5.03 -14.27 -4.58
C ALA A 76 -6.13 -13.71 -3.65
N GLY A 77 -6.69 -12.56 -4.02
CA GLY A 77 -7.68 -11.83 -3.22
C GLY A 77 -7.53 -10.32 -3.30
N ASP A 78 -8.25 -9.62 -2.43
CA ASP A 78 -8.29 -8.16 -2.37
C ASP A 78 -7.42 -7.62 -1.22
N PHE A 79 -6.71 -6.53 -1.51
CA PHE A 79 -5.77 -5.90 -0.58
C PHE A 79 -5.95 -4.38 -0.57
N GLU A 80 -5.64 -3.79 0.57
CA GLU A 80 -5.48 -2.35 0.73
C GLU A 80 -4.01 -2.04 1.04
N ILE A 81 -3.44 -1.10 0.31
CA ILE A 81 -2.17 -0.47 0.64
C ILE A 81 -2.49 0.90 1.23
N ARG A 82 -2.08 1.12 2.47
CA ARG A 82 -2.18 2.42 3.11
C ARG A 82 -0.81 3.09 3.13
N VAL A 83 -0.75 4.32 2.67
CA VAL A 83 0.45 5.17 2.77
C VAL A 83 0.17 6.24 3.82
N GLU A 84 1.11 6.38 4.74
CA GLU A 84 1.04 7.31 5.85
C GLU A 84 2.35 8.12 5.90
N GLY A 85 2.27 9.38 6.30
CA GLY A 85 3.36 10.35 6.24
C GLY A 85 3.71 10.84 7.64
N TRP A 86 5.00 11.15 7.83
CA TRP A 86 5.53 11.75 9.05
C TRP A 86 6.28 13.03 8.74
N ARG A 87 6.17 14.04 9.62
CA ARG A 87 6.93 15.29 9.51
C ARG A 87 7.98 15.38 10.61
N ASP A 88 9.19 15.83 10.26
CA ASP A 88 10.30 15.95 11.21
C ASP A 88 10.03 16.95 12.36
N ASP A 89 9.10 17.88 12.16
CA ASP A 89 8.71 18.86 13.18
C ASP A 89 7.67 18.34 14.18
N TRP A 90 7.21 17.10 14.02
CA TRP A 90 6.24 16.49 14.92
C TRP A 90 6.87 15.90 16.19
N PRO A 91 6.14 15.94 17.32
CA PRO A 91 6.59 15.29 18.53
C PRO A 91 6.63 13.77 18.34
N ALA A 92 7.57 13.09 18.99
CA ALA A 92 7.73 11.63 18.89
C ALA A 92 6.49 10.80 19.30
N THR A 93 5.53 11.42 19.98
CA THR A 93 4.25 10.80 20.37
C THR A 93 3.14 10.98 19.34
N HIS A 94 3.36 11.76 18.29
CA HIS A 94 2.42 11.86 17.19
C HIS A 94 2.37 10.51 16.46
N GLU A 95 1.29 10.24 15.74
CA GLU A 95 1.22 9.10 14.82
C GLU A 95 1.47 9.57 13.38
N HIS A 96 1.65 8.66 12.43
CA HIS A 96 1.71 9.06 11.03
C HIS A 96 0.32 9.50 10.56
N ASP A 97 0.25 10.54 9.72
CA ASP A 97 -1.00 10.95 9.11
C ASP A 97 -1.30 10.09 7.88
N ARG A 98 -2.58 9.79 7.65
CA ARG A 98 -3.00 9.02 6.48
C ARG A 98 -2.93 9.89 5.23
N VAL A 99 -2.11 9.49 4.26
CA VAL A 99 -1.85 10.27 3.04
C VAL A 99 -2.62 9.69 1.86
N ASN A 100 -2.47 8.38 1.61
CA ASN A 100 -3.10 7.74 0.47
C ASN A 100 -3.59 6.33 0.82
N THR A 101 -4.53 5.82 0.03
CA THR A 101 -5.03 4.45 0.13
C THR A 101 -5.35 3.92 -1.25
N LEU A 102 -4.74 2.77 -1.57
CA LEU A 102 -4.86 2.10 -2.85
C LEU A 102 -5.46 0.73 -2.62
N THR A 103 -6.37 0.31 -3.50
CA THR A 103 -6.91 -1.04 -3.49
C THR A 103 -6.33 -1.82 -4.66
N LEU A 104 -5.94 -3.05 -4.38
CA LEU A 104 -5.26 -3.98 -5.26
C LEU A 104 -6.05 -5.28 -5.26
N ARG A 105 -6.33 -5.84 -6.44
CA ARG A 105 -6.75 -7.24 -6.57
C ARG A 105 -5.60 -8.07 -7.10
N VAL A 106 -5.28 -9.12 -6.38
CA VAL A 106 -4.34 -10.15 -6.79
C VAL A 106 -5.13 -11.29 -7.40
N SER A 107 -4.81 -11.67 -8.63
CA SER A 107 -5.42 -12.82 -9.30
C SER A 107 -4.39 -13.89 -9.54
N ASP A 108 -4.81 -15.15 -9.41
CA ASP A 108 -4.06 -16.30 -9.90
C ASP A 108 -4.00 -16.25 -11.45
N LYS A 109 -2.99 -16.91 -12.01
CA LYS A 109 -2.88 -17.12 -13.46
C LYS A 109 -3.91 -18.10 -14.00
#